data_AF-A0A5W9WTM2-F1
#
_entry.id   AF-A0A5W9WTM2-F1
#
_cell.length_a   1.000
_cell.length_b   1.000
_cell.length_c   1.000
_cell.angle_alpha   90.00
_cell.angle_beta   90.00
_cell.angle_gamma   90.00
#
_symmetry.space_group_name_H-M   'P 1'
#
loop_
_entity.id
_entity.type
_entity.pdbx_description
1 polymer ?
#
loop_
_entity_poly.entity_id
_entity_poly.type
_entity_poly.pdbx_seq_one_letter_code
_entity_poly.pdbx_strand_id
1 'polypeptide(L)'
;MAQTTAENIPLAGTSGVRATQQEARSQLAQRFADKFGEYDPVVVIDSLKAKTSGIRRAAGNRLEKVKNAMAGVNIQPARAIQQIDTEISNLQKLGKVADNETISKLQSYRDELVRNTGPDGPVNLDLKQLSDLRSQFRMDVKGERPVLPNRSDAAIQRVYKAMTDDINGAIGQNLGNDTLRKYQQANAVYADEAAKLKNTRLKNVLMKGDLTPEVVNNMLFSKNKSEIKTLYNSVGRVGREQMRNGIIGKAMEKSGGSPDQFLRQLNILQNQTGITFKGQDAAYLKGLKNYLQSTQQAAKAAVTTPTGQQTIPFIIGYGTAMNPATTGAAVSYGLLTRAYESEPFRNAMLRMANTPRGSTAFEKAMQQAQKAINALTQGAKSDALSE
;
A
#
# COMPACT_ATOMS: atom_id res chain seq x y z
N MET A 1 -41.63 22.17 67.05
CA MET A 1 -41.21 23.14 66.03
C MET A 1 -39.72 23.40 66.19
N ALA A 2 -38.92 23.04 65.19
CA ALA A 2 -37.62 23.66 64.86
C ALA A 2 -37.18 23.07 63.51
N GLN A 3 -37.21 23.92 62.50
CA GLN A 3 -36.91 23.65 61.09
C GLN A 3 -35.39 23.55 60.92
N THR A 4 -34.89 22.41 60.42
CA THR A 4 -33.50 22.30 59.95
C THR A 4 -33.49 22.57 58.46
N THR A 5 -33.22 23.82 58.08
CA THR A 5 -32.91 24.22 56.71
C THR A 5 -31.53 23.69 56.37
N ALA A 6 -31.47 22.50 55.77
CA ALA A 6 -30.28 22.03 55.07
C ALA A 6 -30.31 22.65 53.67
N GLU A 7 -29.50 23.68 53.48
CA GLU A 7 -29.27 24.33 52.19
C GLU A 7 -28.77 23.31 51.17
N ASN A 8 -29.49 23.21 50.05
CA ASN A 8 -29.00 22.55 48.84
C ASN A 8 -27.83 23.39 48.29
N ILE A 9 -26.61 23.03 48.66
CA ILE A 9 -25.41 23.49 47.98
C ILE A 9 -25.41 22.88 46.56
N PRO A 10 -25.45 23.67 45.48
CA PRO A 10 -25.34 23.13 44.14
C PRO A 10 -23.96 22.51 43.99
N LEU A 11 -23.92 21.18 43.81
CA LEU A 11 -22.72 20.45 43.41
C LEU A 11 -22.42 20.79 41.94
N ALA A 12 -21.89 22.00 41.69
CA ALA A 12 -21.32 22.40 40.41
C ALA A 12 -19.99 21.66 40.20
N GLY A 13 -20.10 20.34 40.02
CA GLY A 13 -18.97 19.44 39.86
C GLY A 13 -18.37 19.51 38.46
N THR A 14 -17.17 18.97 38.32
CA THR A 14 -16.39 18.81 37.08
C THR A 14 -17.11 18.02 35.96
N SER A 15 -18.40 17.70 36.09
CA SER A 15 -19.23 17.02 35.09
C SER A 15 -19.34 17.79 33.77
N GLY A 16 -19.50 19.12 33.82
CA GLY A 16 -19.57 19.96 32.63
C GLY A 16 -18.29 19.92 31.80
N VAL A 17 -17.13 20.15 32.44
CA VAL A 17 -15.80 20.12 31.79
C VAL A 17 -15.46 18.75 31.20
N ARG A 18 -15.91 17.66 31.84
CA ARG A 18 -15.75 16.28 31.34
C ARG A 18 -16.55 16.04 30.07
N ALA A 19 -17.80 16.50 30.03
CA ALA A 19 -18.66 16.39 28.85
C ALA A 19 -18.05 17.15 27.66
N THR A 20 -17.55 18.37 27.87
CA THR A 20 -16.94 19.18 26.80
C THR A 20 -15.66 18.56 26.25
N GLN A 21 -14.82 17.96 27.10
CA GLN A 21 -13.60 17.28 26.64
C GLN A 21 -13.90 16.01 25.84
N GLN A 22 -14.88 15.21 26.27
CA GLN A 22 -15.27 14.01 25.54
C GLN A 22 -15.93 14.35 24.20
N GLU A 23 -16.73 15.41 24.16
CA GLU A 23 -17.32 15.94 22.93
C GLU A 23 -16.25 16.41 21.95
N ALA A 24 -15.26 17.19 22.41
CA ALA A 24 -14.13 17.63 21.59
C ALA A 24 -13.33 16.44 20.99
N ARG A 25 -13.08 15.38 21.78
CA ARG A 25 -12.42 14.16 21.28
C ARG A 25 -13.26 13.45 20.22
N SER A 26 -14.58 13.36 20.44
CA SER A 26 -15.52 12.73 19.52
C SER A 26 -15.60 13.50 18.20
N GLN A 27 -15.68 14.82 18.27
CA GLN A 27 -15.65 15.71 17.10
C GLN A 27 -14.33 15.61 16.34
N LEU A 28 -13.18 15.54 17.01
CA LEU A 28 -11.90 15.35 16.34
C LEU A 28 -11.83 14.02 15.59
N ALA A 29 -12.31 12.93 16.19
CA ALA A 29 -12.37 11.62 15.54
C ALA A 29 -13.29 11.66 14.30
N GLN A 30 -14.48 12.25 14.45
CA GLN A 30 -15.43 12.43 13.36
C GLN A 30 -14.84 13.27 12.23
N ARG A 31 -14.25 14.42 12.54
CA ARG A 31 -13.63 15.32 11.54
C ARG A 31 -12.46 14.70 10.83
N PHE A 32 -11.67 13.88 11.51
CA PHE A 32 -10.63 13.12 10.84
C PHE A 32 -11.23 12.14 9.83
N ALA A 33 -12.33 11.50 10.17
CA ALA A 33 -13.02 10.59 9.28
C ALA A 33 -13.74 11.28 8.12
N ASP A 34 -14.34 12.46 8.34
CA ASP A 34 -15.03 13.25 7.31
C ASP A 34 -14.09 13.65 6.15
N LYS A 35 -12.76 13.64 6.37
CA LYS A 35 -11.76 13.86 5.29
C LYS A 35 -11.67 12.69 4.30
N PHE A 36 -12.23 11.55 4.66
CA PHE A 36 -12.26 10.35 3.85
C PHE A 36 -13.67 10.18 3.30
N GLY A 37 -13.75 9.91 1.99
CA GLY A 37 -15.03 9.65 1.34
C GLY A 37 -15.57 8.26 1.69
N GLU A 38 -16.72 7.93 1.09
CA GLU A 38 -17.24 6.58 1.13
C GLU A 38 -16.28 5.59 0.45
N TYR A 39 -16.24 4.38 1.00
CA TYR A 39 -15.40 3.30 0.47
C TYR A 39 -16.15 2.52 -0.59
N ASP A 40 -15.62 2.53 -1.81
CA ASP A 40 -16.11 1.68 -2.89
C ASP A 40 -15.01 0.68 -3.32
N PRO A 41 -15.18 -0.63 -3.00
CA PRO A 41 -14.27 -1.67 -3.47
C PRO A 41 -14.16 -1.76 -5.00
N VAL A 42 -15.22 -1.40 -5.76
CA VAL A 42 -15.23 -1.42 -7.23
C VAL A 42 -14.21 -0.45 -7.79
N VAL A 43 -14.08 0.74 -7.19
CA VAL A 43 -13.07 1.73 -7.60
C VAL A 43 -11.64 1.22 -7.35
N VAL A 44 -11.42 0.41 -6.30
CA VAL A 44 -10.12 -0.24 -6.07
C VAL A 44 -9.83 -1.28 -7.16
N ILE A 45 -10.85 -2.05 -7.56
CA ILE A 45 -10.78 -3.03 -8.65
C ILE A 45 -10.43 -2.35 -9.97
N ASP A 46 -11.12 -1.27 -10.31
CA ASP A 46 -10.90 -0.53 -11.56
C ASP A 46 -9.53 0.13 -11.59
N SER A 47 -9.08 0.70 -10.47
CA SER A 47 -7.72 1.23 -10.31
C SER A 47 -6.64 0.16 -10.52
N LEU A 48 -6.89 -1.07 -10.07
CA LEU A 48 -6.00 -2.20 -10.28
C LEU A 48 -5.99 -2.63 -11.75
N LYS A 49 -7.15 -2.77 -12.40
CA LYS A 49 -7.27 -3.07 -13.84
C LYS A 49 -6.59 -2.00 -14.70
N ALA A 50 -6.82 -0.72 -14.39
CA ALA A 50 -6.22 0.41 -15.08
C ALA A 50 -4.69 0.42 -14.96
N LYS A 51 -4.16 0.14 -13.76
CA LYS A 51 -2.71 0.09 -13.55
C LYS A 51 -2.06 -1.10 -14.25
N THR A 52 -2.63 -2.31 -14.13
CA THR A 52 -2.11 -3.50 -14.81
C THR A 52 -2.15 -3.34 -16.34
N SER A 53 -3.27 -2.87 -16.89
CA SER A 53 -3.39 -2.63 -18.34
C SER A 53 -2.42 -1.55 -18.83
N GLY A 54 -2.25 -0.47 -18.06
CA GLY A 54 -1.27 0.59 -18.37
C GLY A 54 0.17 0.09 -18.36
N ILE A 55 0.55 -0.72 -17.38
CA ILE A 55 1.88 -1.35 -17.30
C ILE A 55 2.11 -2.28 -18.49
N ARG A 56 1.15 -3.18 -18.79
CA ARG A 56 1.24 -4.09 -19.93
C ARG A 56 1.34 -3.36 -21.26
N ARG A 57 0.51 -2.32 -21.46
CA ARG A 57 0.55 -1.51 -22.69
C ARG A 57 1.88 -0.77 -22.82
N ALA A 58 2.39 -0.17 -21.75
CA ALA A 58 3.67 0.52 -21.78
C ALA A 58 4.85 -0.42 -22.07
N ALA A 59 4.86 -1.61 -21.46
CA ALA A 59 5.86 -2.64 -21.74
C ALA A 59 5.74 -3.14 -23.19
N GLY A 60 4.52 -3.46 -23.64
CA GLY A 60 4.25 -3.92 -25.00
C GLY A 60 4.69 -2.91 -26.06
N ASN A 61 4.36 -1.64 -25.87
CA ASN A 61 4.80 -0.56 -26.76
C ASN A 61 6.33 -0.44 -26.83
N ARG A 62 7.05 -0.70 -25.74
CA ARG A 62 8.53 -0.71 -25.73
C ARG A 62 9.08 -1.91 -26.50
N LEU A 63 8.51 -3.10 -26.31
CA LEU A 63 8.91 -4.30 -27.05
C LEU A 63 8.62 -4.14 -28.55
N GLU A 64 7.44 -3.63 -28.92
CA GLU A 64 7.06 -3.44 -30.31
C GLU A 64 7.94 -2.40 -31.01
N LYS A 65 8.33 -1.32 -30.30
CA LYS A 65 9.31 -0.34 -30.82
C LYS A 65 10.65 -0.99 -31.16
N VAL A 66 11.17 -1.86 -30.28
CA VAL A 66 12.43 -2.57 -30.52
C VAL A 66 12.28 -3.55 -31.67
N LYS A 67 11.17 -4.29 -31.71
CA LYS A 67 10.85 -5.22 -32.79
C LYS A 67 10.75 -4.53 -34.15
N ASN A 68 10.06 -3.41 -34.23
CA ASN A 68 9.96 -2.62 -35.45
C ASN A 68 11.32 -2.03 -35.88
N ALA A 69 12.15 -1.60 -34.93
CA ALA A 69 13.49 -1.10 -35.22
C ALA A 69 14.48 -2.20 -35.62
N MET A 70 14.22 -3.45 -35.22
CA MET A 70 14.98 -4.64 -35.65
C MET A 70 14.36 -5.31 -36.89
N ALA A 71 13.33 -4.74 -37.50
CA ALA A 71 12.70 -5.31 -38.68
C ALA A 71 13.70 -5.37 -39.84
N GLY A 72 13.82 -6.55 -40.47
CA GLY A 72 14.79 -6.80 -41.55
C GLY A 72 16.23 -7.06 -41.08
N VAL A 73 16.51 -6.97 -39.77
CA VAL A 73 17.81 -7.37 -39.21
C VAL A 73 17.85 -8.89 -39.09
N ASN A 74 18.76 -9.53 -39.82
CA ASN A 74 19.04 -10.95 -39.67
C ASN A 74 19.88 -11.17 -38.40
N ILE A 75 19.45 -12.10 -37.55
CA ILE A 75 20.15 -12.48 -36.32
C ILE A 75 20.79 -13.84 -36.51
N GLN A 76 22.10 -13.93 -36.30
CA GLN A 76 22.82 -15.20 -36.29
C GLN A 76 22.97 -15.71 -34.86
N PRO A 77 22.23 -16.76 -34.43
CA PRO A 77 22.17 -17.20 -33.04
C PRO A 77 23.35 -18.13 -32.69
N ALA A 78 24.58 -17.66 -32.91
CA ALA A 78 25.79 -18.46 -32.82
C ALA A 78 26.01 -19.04 -31.41
N ARG A 79 25.69 -18.27 -30.35
CA ARG A 79 25.85 -18.76 -28.97
C ARG A 79 24.83 -19.84 -28.65
N ALA A 80 23.59 -19.67 -29.09
CA ALA A 80 22.54 -20.65 -28.89
C ALA A 80 22.87 -21.97 -29.59
N ILE A 81 23.31 -21.93 -30.86
CA ILE A 81 23.72 -23.12 -31.62
C ILE A 81 24.87 -23.84 -30.91
N GLN A 82 25.93 -23.11 -30.54
CA GLN A 82 27.09 -23.68 -29.85
C GLN A 82 26.70 -24.29 -28.49
N GLN A 83 25.81 -23.63 -27.74
CA GLN A 83 25.34 -24.13 -26.45
C GLN A 83 24.52 -25.42 -26.63
N ILE A 84 23.66 -25.48 -27.65
CA ILE A 84 22.89 -26.69 -27.95
C ILE A 84 23.83 -27.85 -28.29
N ASP A 85 24.82 -27.64 -29.15
CA ASP A 85 25.81 -28.66 -29.52
C ASP A 85 26.57 -29.18 -28.30
N THR A 86 26.96 -28.27 -27.40
CA THR A 86 27.64 -28.60 -26.14
C THR A 86 26.76 -29.45 -25.22
N GLU A 87 25.48 -29.09 -25.06
CA GLU A 87 24.56 -29.83 -24.19
C GLU A 87 24.19 -31.20 -24.77
N ILE A 88 23.97 -31.30 -26.08
CA ILE A 88 23.75 -32.59 -26.77
C ILE A 88 24.94 -33.51 -26.49
N SER A 89 26.17 -33.04 -26.71
CA SER A 89 27.38 -33.82 -26.45
C SER A 89 27.47 -34.28 -24.99
N ASN A 90 27.15 -33.39 -24.04
CA ASN A 90 27.22 -33.71 -22.61
C ASN A 90 26.14 -34.70 -22.16
N LEU A 91 24.93 -34.62 -22.71
CA LEU A 91 23.86 -35.55 -22.41
C LEU A 91 24.13 -36.93 -23.03
N GLN A 92 24.69 -36.98 -24.25
CA GLN A 92 25.04 -38.22 -24.95
C GLN A 92 26.14 -39.03 -24.25
N LYS A 93 27.05 -38.40 -23.50
CA LYS A 93 28.10 -39.10 -22.71
C LYS A 93 27.54 -40.11 -21.70
N LEU A 94 26.25 -40.01 -21.35
CA LEU A 94 25.58 -40.96 -20.47
C LEU A 94 25.22 -42.29 -21.16
N GLY A 95 25.40 -42.39 -22.48
CA GLY A 95 25.14 -43.61 -23.24
C GLY A 95 23.69 -44.09 -23.07
N LYS A 96 23.50 -45.32 -22.59
CA LYS A 96 22.18 -45.96 -22.48
C LYS A 96 21.22 -45.28 -21.49
N VAL A 97 21.73 -44.48 -20.55
CA VAL A 97 20.90 -43.73 -19.59
C VAL A 97 20.73 -42.25 -19.97
N ALA A 98 21.13 -41.88 -21.19
CA ALA A 98 20.93 -40.54 -21.71
C ALA A 98 19.45 -40.21 -21.89
N ASP A 99 19.13 -38.93 -21.68
CA ASP A 99 17.79 -38.40 -21.86
C ASP A 99 17.54 -38.10 -23.34
N ASN A 100 17.29 -39.16 -24.12
CA ASN A 100 17.16 -39.10 -25.58
C ASN A 100 16.04 -38.16 -26.05
N GLU A 101 14.97 -38.00 -25.26
CA GLU A 101 13.89 -37.07 -25.56
C GLU A 101 14.39 -35.61 -25.54
N THR A 102 15.13 -35.22 -24.49
CA THR A 102 15.73 -33.88 -24.41
C THR A 102 16.74 -33.67 -25.53
N ILE A 103 17.56 -34.67 -25.84
CA ILE A 103 18.54 -34.60 -26.93
C ILE A 103 17.85 -34.37 -28.27
N SER A 104 16.79 -35.13 -28.58
CA SER A 104 16.04 -35.01 -29.83
C SER A 104 15.36 -33.64 -29.98
N LYS A 105 14.78 -33.11 -28.90
CA LYS A 105 14.20 -31.76 -28.90
C LYS A 105 15.28 -30.69 -29.08
N LEU A 106 16.44 -30.82 -28.41
CA LEU A 106 17.58 -29.92 -28.61
C LEU A 106 18.05 -29.92 -30.07
N GLN A 107 18.13 -31.09 -30.71
CA GLN A 107 18.47 -31.22 -32.13
C GLN A 107 17.44 -30.52 -33.02
N SER A 108 16.14 -30.72 -32.78
CA SER A 108 15.07 -30.07 -33.56
C SER A 108 15.17 -28.54 -33.49
N TYR A 109 15.44 -27.99 -32.30
CA TYR A 109 15.63 -26.55 -32.12
C TYR A 109 16.94 -26.04 -32.72
N ARG A 110 18.01 -26.84 -32.70
CA ARG A 110 19.26 -26.53 -33.41
C ARG A 110 18.99 -26.36 -34.91
N ASP A 111 18.28 -27.31 -35.50
CA ASP A 111 18.00 -27.32 -36.93
C ASP A 111 17.15 -26.12 -37.33
N GLU A 112 16.16 -25.74 -36.50
CA GLU A 112 15.35 -24.54 -36.73
C GLU A 112 16.15 -23.24 -36.56
N LEU A 113 17.15 -23.19 -35.68
CA LEU A 113 18.04 -22.01 -35.53
C LEU A 113 19.06 -21.87 -36.66
N VAL A 114 19.48 -22.98 -37.26
CA VAL A 114 20.42 -23.01 -38.41
C VAL A 114 19.66 -22.88 -39.73
N ARG A 115 18.33 -23.04 -39.70
CA ARG A 115 17.48 -22.99 -40.88
C ARG A 115 17.60 -21.63 -41.55
N ASN A 116 18.28 -21.64 -42.69
CA ASN A 116 18.42 -20.48 -43.56
C ASN A 116 17.51 -20.59 -44.81
N THR A 117 16.64 -21.59 -44.89
CA THR A 117 15.75 -21.88 -46.03
C THR A 117 14.37 -22.38 -45.60
N GLY A 118 13.32 -21.74 -46.12
CA GLY A 118 11.92 -22.13 -46.03
C GLY A 118 11.40 -22.64 -47.39
N PRO A 119 10.13 -23.07 -47.46
CA PRO A 119 9.49 -23.53 -48.71
C PRO A 119 9.56 -22.50 -49.84
N ASP A 120 9.61 -21.21 -49.50
CA ASP A 120 9.56 -20.08 -50.43
C ASP A 120 10.90 -19.32 -50.58
N GLY A 121 12.03 -19.89 -50.13
CA GLY A 121 13.37 -19.29 -50.26
C GLY A 121 14.11 -19.04 -48.94
N PRO A 122 15.18 -18.24 -48.93
CA PRO A 122 15.99 -18.03 -47.73
C PRO A 122 15.19 -17.32 -46.63
N VAL A 123 15.14 -17.92 -45.45
CA VAL A 123 14.48 -17.34 -44.27
C VAL A 123 15.57 -16.69 -43.42
N ASN A 124 15.50 -15.36 -43.28
CA ASN A 124 16.32 -14.66 -42.31
C ASN A 124 15.69 -14.85 -40.93
N LEU A 125 16.49 -15.25 -39.95
CA LEU A 125 16.03 -15.39 -38.57
C LEU A 125 15.95 -13.99 -37.95
N ASP A 126 14.74 -13.44 -37.88
CA ASP A 126 14.52 -12.11 -37.30
C ASP A 126 14.35 -12.17 -35.77
N LEU A 127 14.29 -10.99 -35.14
CA LEU A 127 14.08 -10.88 -33.69
C LEU A 127 12.80 -11.59 -33.22
N LYS A 128 11.74 -11.52 -34.00
CA LYS A 128 10.43 -12.07 -33.63
C LYS A 128 10.53 -13.59 -33.62
N GLN A 129 11.02 -14.19 -34.69
CA GLN A 129 11.20 -15.63 -34.82
C GLN A 129 12.11 -16.18 -33.73
N LEU A 130 13.28 -15.58 -33.49
CA LEU A 130 14.17 -16.05 -32.42
C LEU A 130 13.53 -15.92 -31.02
N SER A 131 12.77 -14.86 -30.77
CA SER A 131 12.03 -14.70 -29.50
C SER A 131 10.90 -15.71 -29.33
N ASP A 132 10.18 -16.01 -30.41
CA ASP A 132 9.09 -16.99 -30.45
C ASP A 132 9.64 -18.41 -30.23
N LEU A 133 10.71 -18.78 -30.95
CA LEU A 133 11.43 -20.05 -30.77
C LEU A 133 11.93 -20.20 -29.34
N ARG A 134 12.56 -19.17 -28.76
CA ARG A 134 13.00 -19.21 -27.36
C ARG A 134 11.83 -19.43 -26.39
N SER A 135 10.67 -18.82 -26.66
CA SER A 135 9.48 -18.94 -25.81
C SER A 135 8.88 -20.34 -25.89
N GLN A 136 8.77 -20.90 -27.10
CA GLN A 136 8.33 -22.27 -27.35
C GLN A 136 9.30 -23.30 -26.79
N PHE A 137 10.62 -23.09 -26.92
CA PHE A 137 11.66 -24.00 -26.42
C PHE A 137 11.45 -24.37 -24.96
N ARG A 138 11.13 -23.38 -24.12
CA ARG A 138 10.90 -23.63 -22.69
C ARG A 138 9.63 -24.45 -22.44
N MET A 139 8.60 -24.30 -23.28
CA MET A 139 7.35 -25.05 -23.16
C MET A 139 7.50 -26.46 -23.72
N ASP A 140 8.14 -26.64 -24.86
CA ASP A 140 8.20 -27.94 -25.53
C ASP A 140 9.20 -28.89 -24.87
N VAL A 141 10.33 -28.36 -24.40
CA VAL A 141 11.38 -29.20 -23.78
C VAL A 141 11.10 -29.52 -22.31
N LYS A 142 10.32 -28.66 -21.62
CA LYS A 142 9.97 -28.88 -20.20
C LYS A 142 8.51 -29.30 -19.96
N GLY A 143 7.58 -28.87 -20.80
CA GLY A 143 6.15 -28.73 -20.48
C GLY A 143 5.43 -30.03 -20.14
N GLU A 144 5.77 -31.14 -20.79
CA GLU A 144 5.08 -32.42 -20.56
C GLU A 144 5.73 -33.28 -19.48
N ARG A 145 6.90 -32.89 -18.96
CA ARG A 145 7.69 -33.72 -18.03
C ARG A 145 7.55 -33.19 -16.60
N PRO A 146 6.80 -33.88 -15.72
CA PRO A 146 6.58 -33.43 -14.34
C PRO A 146 7.87 -33.39 -13.52
N VAL A 147 8.84 -34.24 -13.86
CA VAL A 147 10.15 -34.33 -13.24
C VAL A 147 11.19 -34.56 -14.34
N LEU A 148 12.10 -33.60 -14.52
CA LEU A 148 13.25 -33.72 -15.40
C LEU A 148 14.48 -34.19 -14.60
N PRO A 149 15.39 -34.98 -15.20
CA PRO A 149 16.73 -35.14 -14.64
C PRO A 149 17.40 -33.77 -14.46
N ASN A 150 18.06 -33.55 -13.32
CA ASN A 150 18.68 -32.25 -12.99
C ASN A 150 19.64 -31.74 -14.08
N ARG A 151 20.33 -32.65 -14.80
CA ARG A 151 21.23 -32.29 -15.90
C ARG A 151 20.47 -31.78 -17.13
N SER A 152 19.34 -32.38 -17.47
CA SER A 152 18.47 -31.95 -18.58
C SER A 152 17.85 -30.58 -18.28
N ASP A 153 17.37 -30.34 -17.06
CA ASP A 153 16.86 -29.01 -16.68
C ASP A 153 17.97 -27.95 -16.75
N ALA A 154 19.18 -28.27 -16.28
CA ALA A 154 20.32 -27.36 -16.39
C ALA A 154 20.72 -27.07 -17.87
N ALA A 155 20.68 -28.09 -18.74
CA ALA A 155 20.91 -27.94 -20.17
C ALA A 155 19.89 -26.98 -20.81
N ILE A 156 18.60 -27.20 -20.53
CA ILE A 156 17.50 -26.33 -21.01
C ILE A 156 17.71 -24.89 -20.54
N GLN A 157 18.06 -24.68 -19.27
CA GLN A 157 18.29 -23.34 -18.74
C GLN A 157 19.48 -22.63 -19.43
N ARG A 158 20.57 -23.35 -19.71
CA ARG A 158 21.74 -22.80 -20.40
C ARG A 158 21.44 -22.44 -21.85
N VAL A 159 20.72 -23.29 -22.59
CA VAL A 159 20.30 -23.01 -23.97
C VAL A 159 19.33 -21.82 -24.03
N TYR A 160 18.33 -21.78 -23.15
CA TYR A 160 17.39 -20.66 -23.05
C TYR A 160 18.12 -19.33 -22.77
N LYS A 161 19.15 -19.36 -21.93
CA LYS A 161 20.02 -18.21 -21.66
C LYS A 161 20.80 -17.81 -22.92
N ALA A 162 21.42 -18.76 -23.62
CA ALA A 162 22.17 -18.49 -24.84
C ALA A 162 21.32 -17.84 -25.94
N MET A 163 20.09 -18.33 -26.17
CA MET A 163 19.13 -17.68 -27.07
C MET A 163 18.79 -16.24 -26.64
N THR A 164 18.65 -16.02 -25.33
CA THR A 164 18.42 -14.67 -24.77
C THR A 164 19.62 -13.76 -24.97
N ASP A 165 20.84 -14.29 -24.83
CA ASP A 165 22.08 -13.54 -25.01
C ASP A 165 22.31 -13.18 -26.48
N ASP A 166 21.90 -14.03 -27.43
CA ASP A 166 21.93 -13.70 -28.86
C ASP A 166 20.90 -12.62 -29.22
N ILE A 167 19.67 -12.69 -28.70
CA ILE A 167 18.68 -11.61 -28.83
C ILE A 167 19.24 -10.30 -28.28
N ASN A 168 19.80 -10.33 -27.07
CA ASN A 168 20.34 -9.15 -26.41
C ASN A 168 21.55 -8.58 -27.17
N GLY A 169 22.42 -9.47 -27.67
CA GLY A 169 23.58 -9.10 -28.49
C GLY A 169 23.16 -8.42 -29.78
N ALA A 170 22.18 -8.98 -30.49
CA ALA A 170 21.64 -8.40 -31.72
C ALA A 170 21.05 -7.00 -31.48
N ILE A 171 20.22 -6.83 -30.43
CA ILE A 171 19.65 -5.52 -30.08
C ILE A 171 20.76 -4.54 -29.68
N GLY A 172 21.73 -4.97 -28.86
CA GLY A 172 22.82 -4.12 -28.41
C GLY A 172 23.72 -3.65 -29.55
N GLN A 173 24.01 -4.52 -30.52
CA GLN A 173 24.81 -4.20 -31.70
C GLN A 173 24.09 -3.27 -32.67
N ASN A 174 22.80 -3.49 -32.93
CA ASN A 174 22.06 -2.74 -33.94
C ASN A 174 21.42 -1.45 -33.42
N LEU A 175 20.93 -1.44 -32.17
CA LEU A 175 20.16 -0.33 -31.58
C LEU A 175 20.81 0.30 -30.35
N GLY A 176 21.97 -0.20 -29.93
CA GLY A 176 22.74 0.30 -28.81
C GLY A 176 22.29 -0.19 -27.43
N ASN A 177 23.18 0.01 -26.46
CA ASN A 177 23.01 -0.50 -25.09
C ASN A 177 21.82 0.13 -24.33
N ASP A 178 21.46 1.38 -24.62
CA ASP A 178 20.32 2.02 -23.95
C ASP A 178 18.99 1.36 -24.35
N THR A 179 18.81 1.08 -25.64
CA THR A 179 17.65 0.36 -26.18
C THR A 179 17.58 -1.05 -25.60
N LEU A 180 18.71 -1.75 -25.52
CA LEU A 180 18.80 -3.06 -24.89
C LEU A 180 18.35 -3.03 -23.41
N ARG A 181 18.80 -2.06 -22.60
CA ARG A 181 18.37 -1.94 -21.21
C ARG A 181 16.85 -1.74 -21.10
N LYS A 182 16.28 -0.89 -21.96
CA LYS A 182 14.83 -0.63 -22.01
C LYS A 182 14.05 -1.88 -22.42
N TYR A 183 14.57 -2.65 -23.37
CA TYR A 183 14.01 -3.93 -23.81
C TYR A 183 14.01 -4.97 -22.67
N GLN A 184 15.15 -5.14 -22.00
CA GLN A 184 15.29 -6.04 -20.85
C GLN A 184 14.34 -5.64 -19.71
N GLN A 185 14.23 -4.34 -19.42
CA GLN A 185 13.27 -3.83 -18.44
C GLN A 185 11.82 -4.17 -18.83
N ALA A 186 11.44 -3.98 -20.10
CA ALA A 186 10.09 -4.30 -20.56
C ALA A 186 9.78 -5.80 -20.45
N ASN A 187 10.74 -6.67 -20.81
CA ASN A 187 10.61 -8.12 -20.63
C ASN A 187 10.49 -8.51 -19.15
N ALA A 188 11.30 -7.90 -18.28
CA ALA A 188 11.20 -8.13 -16.83
C ALA A 188 9.84 -7.70 -16.27
N VAL A 189 9.26 -6.61 -16.78
CA VAL A 189 7.91 -6.16 -16.40
C VAL A 189 6.85 -7.18 -16.86
N TYR A 190 6.95 -7.71 -18.08
CA TYR A 190 6.05 -8.79 -18.52
C TYR A 190 6.19 -10.05 -17.68
N ALA A 191 7.43 -10.45 -17.37
CA ALA A 191 7.71 -11.62 -16.56
C ALA A 191 7.23 -11.45 -15.11
N ASP A 192 7.41 -10.27 -14.51
CA ASP A 192 6.91 -9.94 -13.16
C ASP A 192 5.38 -9.88 -13.15
N GLU A 193 4.77 -9.26 -14.17
CA GLU A 193 3.31 -9.25 -14.29
C GLU A 193 2.77 -10.66 -14.49
N ALA A 194 3.48 -11.53 -15.21
CA ALA A 194 3.17 -12.95 -15.37
C ALA A 194 3.45 -13.77 -14.09
N ALA A 195 4.48 -13.43 -13.31
CA ALA A 195 4.81 -14.09 -12.06
C ALA A 195 3.84 -13.71 -10.93
N LYS A 196 3.32 -12.48 -10.92
CA LYS A 196 2.17 -12.10 -10.09
C LYS A 196 0.94 -12.96 -10.38
N LEU A 197 0.82 -13.52 -11.60
CA LEU A 197 -0.21 -14.51 -11.95
C LEU A 197 0.02 -15.90 -11.32
N LYS A 198 1.20 -16.18 -10.76
CA LYS A 198 1.49 -17.46 -10.07
C LYS A 198 1.07 -17.46 -8.59
N ASN A 199 0.78 -16.31 -7.99
CA ASN A 199 0.19 -16.24 -6.64
C ASN A 199 -1.32 -16.51 -6.71
N THR A 200 -1.75 -17.67 -6.20
CA THR A 200 -3.10 -18.25 -6.33
C THR A 200 -4.27 -17.34 -5.93
N ARG A 201 -4.09 -16.44 -4.95
CA ARG A 201 -5.13 -15.47 -4.56
C ARG A 201 -5.28 -14.32 -5.55
N LEU A 202 -4.18 -13.83 -6.14
CA LEU A 202 -4.23 -12.81 -7.20
C LEU A 202 -4.55 -13.40 -8.58
N LYS A 203 -4.26 -14.69 -8.82
CA LYS A 203 -4.59 -15.41 -10.06
C LYS A 203 -6.08 -15.40 -10.39
N ASN A 204 -6.94 -15.79 -9.44
CA ASN A 204 -8.40 -15.80 -9.65
C ASN A 204 -8.97 -14.38 -9.79
N VAL A 205 -8.29 -13.41 -9.20
CA VAL A 205 -8.68 -12.01 -9.08
C VAL A 205 -8.28 -11.22 -10.34
N LEU A 206 -7.07 -11.40 -10.86
CA LEU A 206 -6.54 -10.69 -12.03
C LEU A 206 -6.88 -11.34 -13.38
N MET A 207 -7.02 -12.67 -13.46
CA MET A 207 -7.19 -13.40 -14.75
C MET A 207 -8.63 -13.80 -15.06
N LYS A 208 -9.46 -14.11 -14.07
CA LYS A 208 -10.83 -14.60 -14.32
C LYS A 208 -11.88 -13.48 -14.44
N GLY A 209 -11.49 -12.22 -14.22
CA GLY A 209 -12.45 -11.12 -14.17
C GLY A 209 -13.21 -11.01 -12.85
N ASP A 210 -13.11 -12.02 -11.97
CA ASP A 210 -13.73 -12.06 -10.64
C ASP A 210 -12.89 -11.33 -9.58
N LEU A 211 -12.45 -10.11 -9.88
CA LEU A 211 -12.14 -9.14 -8.84
C LEU A 211 -13.48 -8.74 -8.21
N THR A 212 -13.96 -9.55 -7.28
CA THR A 212 -15.17 -9.22 -6.56
C THR A 212 -14.84 -8.24 -5.43
N PRO A 213 -15.76 -7.32 -5.09
CA PRO A 213 -15.62 -6.43 -3.93
C PRO A 213 -15.15 -7.16 -2.67
N GLU A 214 -15.61 -8.39 -2.44
CA GLU A 214 -15.32 -9.19 -1.26
C GLU A 214 -13.84 -9.58 -1.18
N VAL A 215 -13.21 -9.96 -2.30
CA VAL A 215 -11.80 -10.37 -2.28
C VAL A 215 -10.90 -9.17 -2.00
N VAL A 216 -11.19 -8.02 -2.61
CA VAL A 216 -10.47 -6.77 -2.31
C VAL A 216 -10.65 -6.39 -0.85
N ASN A 217 -11.86 -6.49 -0.32
CA ASN A 217 -12.16 -6.22 1.08
C ASN A 217 -11.38 -7.17 2.02
N ASN A 218 -11.35 -8.46 1.71
CA ASN A 218 -10.61 -9.47 2.46
C ASN A 218 -9.10 -9.21 2.44
N MET A 219 -8.53 -8.80 1.30
CA MET A 219 -7.12 -8.44 1.19
C MET A 219 -6.80 -7.13 1.93
N LEU A 220 -7.65 -6.11 1.80
CA LEU A 220 -7.50 -4.83 2.49
C LEU A 220 -7.49 -5.01 4.00
N PHE A 221 -8.40 -5.84 4.52
CA PHE A 221 -8.54 -6.09 5.96
C PHE A 221 -7.85 -7.37 6.44
N SER A 222 -6.96 -7.94 5.64
CA SER A 222 -6.19 -9.14 6.00
C SER A 222 -5.31 -8.88 7.22
N LYS A 223 -5.09 -9.92 8.03
CA LYS A 223 -4.05 -9.88 9.09
C LYS A 223 -2.64 -9.91 8.51
N ASN A 224 -2.48 -10.41 7.28
CA ASN A 224 -1.18 -10.55 6.62
C ASN A 224 -0.74 -9.23 5.98
N LYS A 225 0.32 -8.61 6.53
CA LYS A 225 0.91 -7.38 5.99
C LYS A 225 1.32 -7.48 4.52
N SER A 226 1.79 -8.65 4.08
CA SER A 226 2.22 -8.85 2.70
C SER A 226 1.06 -8.79 1.71
N GLU A 227 -0.13 -9.25 2.08
CA GLU A 227 -1.33 -9.19 1.23
C GLU A 227 -1.80 -7.74 1.04
N ILE A 228 -1.87 -6.97 2.12
CA ILE A 228 -2.22 -5.54 2.08
C ILE A 228 -1.17 -4.77 1.26
N LYS A 229 0.12 -5.04 1.46
CA LYS A 229 1.22 -4.39 0.73
C LYS A 229 1.13 -4.71 -0.76
N THR A 230 0.81 -5.95 -1.10
CA THR A 230 0.62 -6.36 -2.49
C THR A 230 -0.55 -5.61 -3.10
N LEU A 231 -1.73 -5.58 -2.45
CA LEU A 231 -2.89 -4.82 -2.93
C LEU A 231 -2.55 -3.34 -3.14
N TYR A 232 -1.95 -2.69 -2.13
CA TYR A 232 -1.56 -1.27 -2.18
C TYR A 232 -0.57 -0.95 -3.32
N ASN A 233 0.35 -1.87 -3.58
CA ASN A 233 1.33 -1.75 -4.66
C ASN A 233 0.71 -2.03 -6.03
N SER A 234 -0.36 -2.82 -6.10
CA SER A 234 -1.06 -3.15 -7.34
C SER A 234 -2.09 -2.12 -7.79
N VAL A 235 -2.50 -1.20 -6.93
CA VAL A 235 -3.44 -0.12 -7.27
C VAL A 235 -2.75 1.20 -7.65
N GLY A 236 -3.44 2.03 -8.42
CA GLY A 236 -3.11 3.43 -8.70
C GLY A 236 -3.52 4.39 -7.57
N ARG A 237 -3.36 5.70 -7.79
CA ARG A 237 -3.63 6.75 -6.78
C ARG A 237 -5.06 6.68 -6.22
N VAL A 238 -6.05 6.63 -7.09
CA VAL A 238 -7.48 6.59 -6.71
C VAL A 238 -7.80 5.34 -5.89
N GLY A 239 -7.29 4.16 -6.30
CA GLY A 239 -7.47 2.95 -5.50
C GLY A 239 -6.81 3.03 -4.11
N ARG A 240 -5.68 3.73 -3.97
CA ARG A 240 -5.04 3.94 -2.66
C ARG A 240 -5.84 4.89 -1.76
N GLU A 241 -6.46 5.91 -2.35
CA GLU A 241 -7.41 6.80 -1.65
C GLU A 241 -8.59 5.99 -1.13
N GLN A 242 -9.21 5.16 -1.98
CA GLN A 242 -10.30 4.27 -1.59
C GLN A 242 -9.91 3.27 -0.51
N MET A 243 -8.71 2.70 -0.56
CA MET A 243 -8.21 1.87 0.54
C MET A 243 -8.15 2.65 1.87
N ARG A 244 -7.68 3.91 1.87
CA ARG A 244 -7.68 4.74 3.08
C ARG A 244 -9.10 5.06 3.55
N ASN A 245 -10.02 5.35 2.63
CA ASN A 245 -11.44 5.53 2.91
C ASN A 245 -12.03 4.32 3.62
N GLY A 246 -11.81 3.11 3.08
CA GLY A 246 -12.29 1.87 3.69
C GLY A 246 -11.74 1.65 5.10
N ILE A 247 -10.46 1.93 5.31
CA ILE A 247 -9.81 1.73 6.62
C ILE A 247 -10.39 2.68 7.67
N ILE A 248 -10.53 3.97 7.35
CA ILE A 248 -11.05 4.97 8.30
C ILE A 248 -12.56 4.83 8.48
N GLY A 249 -13.30 4.61 7.39
CA GLY A 249 -14.73 4.33 7.42
C GLY A 249 -15.06 3.14 8.32
N LYS A 250 -14.37 2.00 8.14
CA LYS A 250 -14.54 0.82 9.01
C LYS A 250 -14.16 1.09 10.46
N ALA A 251 -13.12 1.89 10.70
CA ALA A 251 -12.73 2.26 12.05
C ALA A 251 -13.80 3.10 12.75
N MET A 252 -14.45 4.02 12.02
CA MET A 252 -15.55 4.86 12.54
C MET A 252 -16.86 4.10 12.69
N GLU A 253 -17.24 3.30 11.70
CA GLU A 253 -18.44 2.47 11.76
C GLU A 253 -18.39 1.57 13.00
N LYS A 254 -17.26 0.89 13.22
CA LYS A 254 -17.04 0.06 14.41
C LYS A 254 -16.82 0.83 15.70
N SER A 255 -16.57 2.13 15.64
CA SER A 255 -16.44 2.96 16.85
C SER A 255 -17.79 3.40 17.38
N GLY A 256 -18.84 3.40 16.56
CA GLY A 256 -20.15 3.96 16.91
C GLY A 256 -20.06 5.43 17.30
N GLY A 257 -19.09 6.17 16.73
CA GLY A 257 -18.83 7.58 17.06
C GLY A 257 -18.00 7.80 18.34
N SER A 258 -17.65 6.75 19.08
CA SER A 258 -16.84 6.88 20.29
C SER A 258 -15.35 7.10 19.96
N PRO A 259 -14.70 8.16 20.47
CA PRO A 259 -13.29 8.44 20.20
C PRO A 259 -12.37 7.36 20.78
N ASP A 260 -12.76 6.75 21.89
CA ASP A 260 -12.00 5.68 22.53
C ASP A 260 -12.08 4.37 21.74
N GLN A 261 -13.27 4.02 21.24
CA GLN A 261 -13.41 2.87 20.35
C GLN A 261 -12.75 3.13 19.00
N PHE A 262 -12.79 4.37 18.48
CA PHE A 262 -12.09 4.74 17.26
C PHE A 262 -10.58 4.54 17.38
N LEU A 263 -9.98 5.05 18.46
CA LEU A 263 -8.56 4.81 18.78
C LEU A 263 -8.24 3.30 18.86
N ARG A 264 -9.12 2.52 19.49
CA ARG A 264 -8.97 1.05 19.55
C ARG A 264 -8.99 0.43 18.16
N GLN A 265 -9.94 0.81 17.29
CA GLN A 265 -10.01 0.30 15.93
C GLN A 265 -8.79 0.69 15.08
N LEU A 266 -8.28 1.93 15.24
CA LEU A 266 -7.04 2.37 14.59
C LEU A 266 -5.79 1.61 15.09
N ASN A 267 -5.83 1.04 16.29
CA ASN A 267 -4.78 0.14 16.79
C ASN A 267 -4.91 -1.27 16.21
N ILE A 268 -6.14 -1.78 16.11
CA ILE A 268 -6.42 -3.08 15.47
C ILE A 268 -6.03 -3.04 13.99
N LEU A 269 -6.32 -1.94 13.30
CA LEU A 269 -6.01 -1.72 11.88
C LEU A 269 -4.59 -1.20 11.63
N GLN A 270 -3.67 -1.35 12.59
CA GLN A 270 -2.30 -0.82 12.46
C GLN A 270 -1.55 -1.37 11.25
N ASN A 271 -1.82 -2.63 10.85
CA ASN A 271 -1.22 -3.22 9.65
C ASN A 271 -1.67 -2.47 8.39
N GLN A 272 -2.97 -2.17 8.30
CA GLN A 272 -3.58 -1.44 7.21
C GLN A 272 -3.09 0.01 7.18
N THR A 273 -3.17 0.70 8.32
CA THR A 273 -2.79 2.12 8.39
C THR A 273 -1.31 2.31 8.12
N GLY A 274 -0.44 1.43 8.64
CA GLY A 274 1.00 1.49 8.41
C GLY A 274 1.43 1.27 6.94
N ILE A 275 0.59 0.58 6.16
CA ILE A 275 0.86 0.33 4.74
C ILE A 275 0.25 1.42 3.86
N THR A 276 -0.98 1.86 4.15
CA THR A 276 -1.76 2.75 3.26
C THR A 276 -1.57 4.23 3.53
N PHE A 277 -1.20 4.62 4.75
CA PHE A 277 -0.87 5.99 5.11
C PHE A 277 0.65 6.16 5.02
N LYS A 278 1.09 7.19 4.28
CA LYS A 278 2.51 7.50 4.05
C LYS A 278 2.77 8.99 4.24
N GLY A 279 4.03 9.35 4.46
CA GLY A 279 4.45 10.75 4.60
C GLY A 279 3.65 11.49 5.66
N GLN A 280 3.07 12.63 5.27
CA GLN A 280 2.34 13.51 6.16
C GLN A 280 1.06 12.88 6.73
N ASP A 281 0.35 12.04 5.95
CA ASP A 281 -0.87 11.38 6.42
C ASP A 281 -0.58 10.37 7.52
N ALA A 282 0.54 9.65 7.40
CA ALA A 282 0.99 8.72 8.44
C ALA A 282 1.40 9.47 9.72
N ALA A 283 2.11 10.58 9.57
CA ALA A 283 2.50 11.43 10.70
C ALA A 283 1.26 12.00 11.39
N TYR A 284 0.32 12.57 10.64
CA TYR A 284 -0.91 13.12 11.21
C TYR A 284 -1.73 12.05 11.93
N LEU A 285 -1.93 10.87 11.32
CA LEU A 285 -2.64 9.75 11.97
C LEU A 285 -1.94 9.31 13.26
N LYS A 286 -0.60 9.26 13.29
CA LYS A 286 0.16 8.97 14.50
C LYS A 286 -0.03 10.05 15.58
N GLY A 287 0.00 11.32 15.18
CA GLY A 287 -0.28 12.45 16.07
C GLY A 287 -1.68 12.38 16.68
N LEU A 288 -2.69 12.09 15.85
CA LEU A 288 -4.07 11.88 16.29
C LEU A 288 -4.19 10.73 17.30
N LYS A 289 -3.57 9.58 17.02
CA LYS A 289 -3.55 8.44 17.94
C LYS A 289 -2.92 8.82 19.29
N ASN A 290 -1.79 9.51 19.25
CA ASN A 290 -1.10 9.97 20.45
C ASN A 290 -1.96 10.96 21.26
N TYR A 291 -2.64 11.89 20.58
CA TYR A 291 -3.53 12.85 21.23
C TYR A 291 -4.74 12.17 21.88
N LEU A 292 -5.43 11.30 21.15
CA LEU A 292 -6.59 10.56 21.66
C LEU A 292 -6.22 9.65 22.85
N GLN A 293 -5.03 9.05 22.82
CA GLN A 293 -4.54 8.18 23.90
C GLN A 293 -4.13 8.97 25.16
N SER A 294 -3.47 10.12 24.99
CA SER A 294 -3.08 10.97 26.13
C SER A 294 -4.31 11.61 26.79
N THR A 295 -5.28 12.07 26.01
CA THR A 295 -6.54 12.61 26.54
C THR A 295 -7.41 11.53 27.20
N GLN A 296 -7.34 10.28 26.73
CA GLN A 296 -7.99 9.13 27.40
C GLN A 296 -7.44 8.90 28.81
N GLN A 297 -6.12 8.90 28.97
CA GLN A 297 -5.47 8.64 30.25
C GLN A 297 -5.74 9.77 31.26
N ALA A 298 -5.71 11.03 30.81
CA ALA A 298 -6.08 12.18 31.63
C ALA A 298 -7.53 12.09 32.13
N ALA A 299 -8.47 11.70 31.26
CA ALA A 299 -9.87 11.49 31.63
C ALA A 299 -10.04 10.37 32.67
N LYS A 300 -9.25 9.29 32.59
CA LYS A 300 -9.28 8.18 33.55
C LYS A 300 -8.62 8.51 34.89
N ALA A 301 -7.48 9.19 34.90
CA ALA A 301 -6.76 9.55 36.13
C ALA A 301 -7.57 10.52 37.02
N ALA A 302 -8.41 11.35 36.43
CA ALA A 302 -9.35 12.21 37.15
C ALA A 302 -10.52 11.45 37.82
N VAL A 303 -10.73 10.16 37.49
CA VAL A 303 -11.82 9.32 38.04
C VAL A 303 -11.35 8.49 39.24
N THR A 304 -10.05 8.18 39.34
CA THR A 304 -9.53 7.14 40.24
C THR A 304 -8.83 7.65 41.50
N THR A 305 -9.07 8.88 41.99
CA THR A 305 -8.53 9.31 43.30
C THR A 305 -9.46 8.87 44.44
N PRO A 306 -9.15 7.80 45.21
CA PRO A 306 -10.08 7.22 46.19
C PRO A 306 -10.01 7.88 47.57
N THR A 307 -9.12 8.85 47.80
CA THR A 307 -8.78 9.34 49.15
C THR A 307 -8.95 10.85 49.38
N GLY A 308 -9.54 11.60 48.46
CA GLY A 308 -9.78 13.04 48.68
C GLY A 308 -8.53 13.92 48.85
N GLN A 309 -7.32 13.34 48.82
CA GLN A 309 -6.06 14.07 48.71
C GLN A 309 -5.64 14.18 47.25
N GLN A 310 -5.57 15.43 46.79
CA GLN A 310 -5.05 15.82 45.49
C GLN A 310 -3.54 15.59 45.42
N THR A 311 -3.11 14.38 45.09
CA THR A 311 -1.80 14.19 44.44
C THR A 311 -2.03 14.20 42.94
N ILE A 312 -1.92 15.40 42.36
CA ILE A 312 -1.90 15.66 40.92
C ILE A 312 -0.64 15.00 40.33
N PRO A 313 -0.73 13.96 39.49
CA PRO A 313 0.37 13.59 38.62
C PRO A 313 0.14 14.35 37.31
N PHE A 314 0.78 15.51 37.17
CA PHE A 314 0.91 16.27 35.91
C PHE A 314 -0.39 16.57 35.15
N ILE A 315 -1.33 17.29 35.78
CA ILE A 315 -2.26 18.14 35.03
C ILE A 315 -1.57 19.48 34.84
N ILE A 316 -1.03 19.72 33.65
CA ILE A 316 -0.57 21.07 33.31
C ILE A 316 -1.80 21.98 33.12
N GLY A 317 -2.10 22.74 34.16
CA GLY A 317 -2.40 24.17 34.08
C GLY A 317 -3.65 24.60 33.32
N TYR A 318 -4.81 24.49 33.99
CA TYR A 318 -5.81 25.56 33.94
C TYR A 318 -5.82 26.26 35.29
N GLY A 319 -4.81 27.11 35.50
CA GLY A 319 -4.90 28.22 36.42
C GLY A 319 -5.46 29.43 35.67
N THR A 320 -6.73 29.42 35.33
CA THR A 320 -7.52 30.65 35.21
C THR A 320 -8.87 30.33 35.81
N ALA A 321 -9.28 31.14 36.77
CA ALA A 321 -10.58 31.08 37.41
C ALA A 321 -11.67 31.12 36.34
N MET A 322 -12.22 29.97 35.96
CA MET A 322 -13.52 29.93 35.32
C MET A 322 -14.52 30.27 36.42
N ASN A 323 -14.93 31.52 36.41
CA ASN A 323 -16.05 32.01 37.19
C ASN A 323 -17.23 31.02 37.00
N PRO A 324 -17.84 30.46 38.07
CA PRO A 324 -18.90 29.44 37.97
C PRO A 324 -20.06 29.84 37.05
N ALA A 325 -20.27 31.14 36.85
CA ALA A 325 -21.24 31.73 35.95
C ALA A 325 -20.98 31.51 34.43
N THR A 326 -19.80 31.01 34.03
CA THR A 326 -19.42 30.86 32.60
C THR A 326 -19.61 29.45 32.03
N THR A 327 -20.16 28.53 32.84
CA THR A 327 -20.29 27.09 32.53
C THR A 327 -21.43 26.77 31.55
N GLY A 328 -22.18 27.78 31.09
CA GLY A 328 -23.37 27.62 30.23
C GLY A 328 -23.17 27.95 28.74
N ALA A 329 -21.95 28.12 28.24
CA ALA A 329 -21.74 28.46 26.83
C ALA A 329 -21.79 27.20 25.95
N ALA A 330 -22.89 27.02 25.22
CA ALA A 330 -22.99 26.08 24.12
C ALA A 330 -21.91 26.42 23.09
N VAL A 331 -20.84 25.62 23.03
CA VAL A 331 -19.84 25.75 21.97
C VAL A 331 -20.49 25.24 20.69
N SER A 332 -20.81 26.14 19.77
CA SER A 332 -21.48 25.75 18.54
C SER A 332 -20.57 24.87 17.67
N TYR A 333 -21.17 23.82 17.09
CA TYR A 333 -20.51 22.78 16.31
C TYR A 333 -19.62 23.32 15.15
N GLY A 334 -19.94 24.50 14.60
CA GLY A 334 -19.19 25.12 13.49
C GLY A 334 -17.80 25.66 13.88
N LEU A 335 -17.60 26.09 15.13
CA LEU A 335 -16.36 26.75 15.56
C LEU A 335 -15.23 25.77 15.89
N LEU A 336 -15.59 24.67 16.56
CA LEU A 336 -14.66 23.56 16.83
C LEU A 336 -14.15 22.95 15.52
N THR A 337 -14.99 22.95 14.48
CA THR A 337 -14.63 22.48 13.13
C THR A 337 -13.48 23.28 12.52
N ARG A 338 -13.58 24.62 12.50
CA ARG A 338 -12.51 25.49 11.98
C ARG A 338 -11.20 25.33 12.77
N ALA A 339 -11.30 25.04 14.06
CA ALA A 339 -10.12 24.85 14.91
C ALA A 339 -9.33 23.60 14.57
N TYR A 340 -9.99 22.49 14.27
CA TYR A 340 -9.34 21.25 13.87
C TYR A 340 -8.71 21.30 12.47
N GLU A 341 -9.16 22.24 11.63
CA GLU A 341 -8.62 22.50 10.29
C GLU A 341 -7.46 23.50 10.29
N SER A 342 -7.30 24.27 11.37
CA SER A 342 -6.30 25.32 11.47
C SER A 342 -4.85 24.79 11.37
N GLU A 343 -3.97 25.56 10.72
CA GLU A 343 -2.54 25.23 10.63
C GLU A 343 -1.87 25.03 12.00
N PRO A 344 -2.16 25.83 13.05
CA PRO A 344 -1.59 25.61 14.38
C PRO A 344 -1.94 24.24 14.95
N PHE A 345 -3.20 23.81 14.81
CA PHE A 345 -3.64 22.49 15.27
C PHE A 345 -2.98 21.36 14.48
N ARG A 346 -2.92 21.48 13.14
CA ARG A 346 -2.25 20.52 12.27
C ARG A 346 -0.76 20.39 12.59
N ASN A 347 -0.06 21.51 12.78
CA ASN A 347 1.36 21.53 13.12
C ASN A 347 1.62 20.91 14.49
N ALA A 348 0.74 21.15 15.47
CA ALA A 348 0.79 20.49 16.76
C ALA A 348 0.62 18.96 16.64
N MET A 349 -0.31 18.47 15.81
CA MET A 349 -0.48 17.04 15.53
C MET A 349 0.77 16.41 14.90
N LEU A 350 1.38 17.08 13.92
CA LEU A 350 2.60 16.61 13.27
C LEU A 350 3.79 16.59 14.24
N ARG A 351 3.89 17.57 15.15
CA ARG A 351 4.90 17.57 16.23
C ARG A 351 4.68 16.39 17.18
N MET A 352 3.45 16.17 17.64
CA MET A 352 3.08 15.05 18.51
C MET A 352 3.38 13.68 17.90
N ALA A 353 3.38 13.56 16.56
CA ALA A 353 3.75 12.33 15.87
C ALA A 353 5.23 11.97 16.05
N ASN A 354 6.09 12.98 16.18
CA ASN A 354 7.55 12.82 16.19
C ASN A 354 8.17 12.97 17.59
N THR A 355 7.39 13.41 18.58
CA THR A 355 7.86 13.55 19.97
C THR A 355 7.40 12.37 20.84
N PRO A 356 8.29 11.79 21.69
CA PRO A 356 7.90 10.77 22.66
C PRO A 356 6.81 11.27 23.63
N ARG A 357 5.82 10.42 23.90
CA ARG A 357 4.74 10.72 24.86
C ARG A 357 5.34 10.89 26.27
N GLY A 358 4.85 11.87 27.03
CA GLY A 358 5.38 12.21 28.36
C GLY A 358 6.63 13.10 28.37
N SER A 359 7.14 13.50 27.19
CA SER A 359 8.20 14.50 27.11
C SER A 359 7.62 15.92 27.19
N THR A 360 8.42 16.88 27.68
CA THR A 360 8.05 18.31 27.71
C THR A 360 7.70 18.86 26.32
N ALA A 361 8.37 18.37 25.28
CA ALA A 361 8.08 18.75 23.89
C ALA A 361 6.71 18.25 23.43
N PHE A 362 6.34 17.04 23.82
CA PHE A 362 5.02 16.47 23.55
C PHE A 362 3.92 17.24 24.29
N GLU A 363 4.15 17.60 25.55
CA GLU A 363 3.22 18.40 26.35
C GLU A 363 3.01 19.80 25.75
N LYS A 364 4.08 20.47 25.32
CA LYS A 364 4.00 21.75 24.61
C LYS A 364 3.18 21.64 23.31
N ALA A 365 3.37 20.56 22.55
CA ALA A 365 2.59 20.32 21.34
C ALA A 365 1.11 20.06 21.64
N MET A 366 0.81 19.32 22.72
CA MET A 366 -0.57 19.11 23.18
C MET A 366 -1.22 20.43 23.62
N GLN A 367 -0.50 21.28 24.35
CA GLN A 367 -0.98 22.60 24.74
C GLN A 367 -1.24 23.49 23.53
N GLN A 368 -0.39 23.45 22.50
CA GLN A 368 -0.62 24.20 21.26
C GLN A 368 -1.88 23.71 20.52
N ALA A 369 -2.10 22.40 20.46
CA ALA A 369 -3.34 21.85 19.92
C ALA A 369 -4.56 22.32 20.72
N GLN A 370 -4.48 22.33 22.06
CA GLN A 370 -5.57 22.78 22.91
C GLN A 370 -5.83 24.29 22.80
N LYS A 371 -4.77 25.10 22.73
CA LYS A 371 -4.87 26.55 22.54
C LYS A 371 -5.52 26.89 21.19
N ALA A 372 -5.21 26.16 20.13
CA ALA A 372 -5.84 26.33 18.83
C ALA A 372 -7.37 26.08 18.88
N ILE A 373 -7.79 25.07 19.64
CA ILE A 373 -9.22 24.80 19.91
C ILE A 373 -9.85 25.94 20.70
N ASN A 374 -9.21 26.37 21.79
CA ASN A 374 -9.77 27.39 22.68
C ASN A 374 -9.83 28.80 22.08
N ALA A 375 -8.82 29.18 21.29
CA ALA A 375 -8.75 30.52 20.70
C ALA A 375 -9.95 30.79 19.77
N LEU A 376 -10.39 29.76 19.04
CA LEU A 376 -11.52 29.85 18.12
C LEU A 376 -12.88 29.74 18.83
N THR A 377 -12.93 29.08 19.99
CA THR A 377 -14.15 29.06 20.82
C THR A 377 -14.31 30.31 21.68
N GLN A 378 -13.21 30.98 22.05
CA GLN A 378 -13.24 32.27 22.76
C GLN A 378 -13.51 33.45 21.83
N GLY A 379 -12.96 33.48 20.61
CA GLY A 379 -13.23 34.55 19.64
C GLY A 379 -14.69 34.62 19.18
N ALA A 380 -15.42 33.51 19.22
CA ALA A 380 -16.86 33.52 18.94
C ALA A 380 -17.73 33.96 20.12
N LYS A 381 -17.21 33.88 21.36
CA LYS A 381 -17.91 34.39 22.55
C LYS A 381 -17.88 35.91 22.58
N SER A 382 -16.81 36.55 22.09
CA SER A 382 -16.76 38.01 21.98
C SER A 382 -17.75 38.56 20.96
N ASP A 383 -17.96 37.86 19.83
CA ASP A 383 -18.94 38.29 18.83
C ASP A 383 -20.38 38.11 19.32
N ALA A 384 -20.69 36.99 19.99
CA ALA A 384 -22.04 36.73 20.52
C ALA A 384 -22.42 37.54 21.79
N LEU A 385 -21.45 38.25 22.39
CA LEU A 385 -21.67 39.20 23.49
C LEU A 385 -21.68 40.67 23.01
N SER A 386 -21.45 40.90 21.71
CA SER A 386 -21.41 42.22 21.08
C SER A 386 -22.63 42.52 20.20
N GLU A 387 -23.56 41.56 20.06
CA GLU A 387 -24.95 41.75 19.62
C GLU A 387 -25.87 41.80 20.84
#